data_AF-X0PTW2-F1
#
_entry.id   AF-X0PTW2-F1
#
_cell.length_a   1.000
_cell.length_b   1.000
_cell.length_c   1.000
_cell.angle_alpha   90.00
_cell.angle_beta   90.00
_cell.angle_gamma   90.00
#
_symmetry.space_group_name_H-M   'P 1'
#
loop_
_entity.id
_entity.type
_entity.pdbx_description
1 polymer ?
#
loop_
_entity_poly.entity_id
_entity_poly.type
_entity_poly.pdbx_seq_one_letter_code
_entity_poly.pdbx_strand_id
1 'polypeptide(L)'
;MAVRVHAVDDGFVVDGEWEGCAAANAFLKHLAGRAFSAATVRAYAFDVLNLARFLIDRDLGFTAVTPVTVFEWIDWQGVRRDPRPGAAPRRGRQRAAAASTINRRVAAVRALFEYLVMTGVRADNPVPSPRRGQGLRPSARGLLGHLGPGRPRTGGRLVRQPRLLPESLDADAVDGFVSSLRTHRDRAMVWAMLLGGLRSAEVRSLRLADVDFGRRRLRVLGKGSKERVVPVDAVFFTELSAYLRLERPPGLVTPECFVVLRGPTVGAPVTEAGLRSLFRRHRELSGAGRVRPHRLRHTYGTELASAGIDLMVLRELMGHVSPETTA
;
A
#
# COMPACT_ATOMS: atom_id res chain seq x y z
N MET A 1 0.82 3.94 -31.72
CA MET A 1 0.93 2.80 -30.76
C MET A 1 0.47 3.23 -29.36
N ALA A 2 -0.24 2.38 -28.60
CA ALA A 2 -0.70 2.76 -27.26
C ALA A 2 0.43 2.68 -26.21
N VAL A 3 0.65 3.76 -25.46
CA VAL A 3 1.66 3.81 -24.39
C VAL A 3 1.37 2.80 -23.27
N ARG A 4 2.41 2.11 -22.81
CA ARG A 4 2.37 1.00 -21.85
C ARG A 4 3.54 1.06 -20.86
N VAL A 5 3.46 0.27 -19.79
CA VAL A 5 4.54 0.08 -18.82
C VAL A 5 5.04 -1.34 -18.91
N HIS A 6 6.35 -1.50 -18.99
CA HIS A 6 7.04 -2.79 -19.04
C HIS A 6 8.02 -2.90 -17.86
N ALA A 7 8.18 -4.12 -17.34
CA ALA A 7 9.25 -4.41 -16.38
C ALA A 7 10.54 -4.66 -17.16
N VAL A 8 11.65 -4.14 -16.64
CA VAL A 8 13.02 -4.37 -17.12
C VAL A 8 13.88 -4.78 -15.94
N ASP A 9 15.08 -5.32 -16.19
CA ASP A 9 15.94 -5.89 -15.14
C ASP A 9 16.19 -4.92 -13.97
N ASP A 10 16.35 -3.63 -14.27
CA ASP A 10 16.60 -2.57 -13.28
C ASP A 10 15.37 -1.70 -12.93
N GLY A 11 14.15 -2.15 -13.24
CA GLY A 11 12.93 -1.46 -12.80
C GLY A 11 11.77 -1.47 -13.80
N PHE A 12 11.23 -0.29 -14.10
CA PHE A 12 10.06 -0.12 -14.94
C PHE A 12 10.28 1.01 -15.93
N VAL A 13 9.82 0.80 -17.17
CA VAL A 13 9.86 1.80 -18.25
C VAL A 13 8.46 2.03 -18.81
N VAL A 14 8.21 3.28 -19.20
CA VAL A 14 7.05 3.69 -19.99
C VAL A 14 7.49 3.67 -21.46
N ASP A 15 6.80 2.88 -22.29
CA ASP A 15 7.11 2.68 -23.70
C ASP A 15 5.92 3.06 -24.59
N GLY A 16 6.21 3.56 -25.79
CA GLY A 16 5.23 4.00 -26.80
C GLY A 16 5.51 5.40 -27.39
N GLU A 17 4.74 5.76 -28.40
CA GLU A 17 4.85 7.05 -29.10
C GLU A 17 4.28 8.19 -28.24
N TRP A 18 5.16 8.86 -27.51
CA TRP A 18 4.83 10.05 -26.72
C TRP A 18 6.10 10.86 -26.44
N GLU A 19 6.05 12.17 -26.69
CA GLU A 19 7.17 13.11 -26.48
C GLU A 19 7.77 13.01 -25.06
N GLY A 20 6.92 12.79 -24.04
CA GLY A 20 7.33 12.70 -22.64
C GLY A 20 8.04 11.40 -22.24
N CYS A 21 8.15 10.39 -23.11
CA CYS A 21 8.68 9.07 -22.76
C CYS A 21 10.11 9.13 -22.19
N ALA A 22 11.01 9.86 -22.82
CA ALA A 22 12.41 9.96 -22.38
C ALA A 22 12.51 10.57 -20.97
N ALA A 23 11.80 11.68 -20.73
CA ALA A 23 11.80 12.38 -19.45
C ALA A 23 11.13 11.55 -18.34
N ALA A 24 10.04 10.84 -18.66
CA ALA A 24 9.38 9.91 -17.74
C ALA A 24 10.31 8.76 -17.31
N ASN A 25 11.03 8.16 -18.26
CA ASN A 25 11.96 7.07 -17.96
C ASN A 25 13.20 7.55 -17.19
N ALA A 26 13.70 8.75 -17.48
CA ALA A 26 14.77 9.37 -16.70
C ALA A 26 14.34 9.59 -15.23
N PHE A 27 13.11 10.04 -15.00
CA PHE A 27 12.52 10.15 -13.66
C PHE A 27 12.43 8.80 -12.94
N LEU A 28 11.96 7.75 -13.61
CA LEU A 28 11.87 6.41 -13.00
C LEU A 28 13.25 5.86 -12.62
N LYS A 29 14.26 6.07 -13.49
CA LYS A 29 15.66 5.73 -13.20
C LYS A 29 16.20 6.54 -12.02
N HIS A 30 15.87 7.83 -11.93
CA HIS A 30 16.23 8.69 -10.79
C HIS A 30 15.67 8.15 -9.46
N LEU A 31 14.40 7.72 -9.45
CA LEU A 31 13.80 7.11 -8.24
C LEU A 31 14.52 5.83 -7.82
N ALA A 32 14.83 4.95 -8.77
CA ALA A 32 15.59 3.73 -8.51
C ALA A 32 16.99 4.06 -7.94
N GLY A 33 17.71 5.01 -8.53
CA GLY A 33 19.01 5.48 -8.04
C GLY A 33 18.98 6.11 -6.64
N ARG A 34 17.82 6.65 -6.21
CA ARG A 34 17.61 7.15 -4.84
C ARG A 34 17.17 6.08 -3.85
N ALA A 35 17.31 4.80 -4.20
CA ALA A 35 16.95 3.66 -3.36
C ALA A 35 15.47 3.63 -2.93
N PHE A 36 14.57 4.19 -3.75
CA PHE A 36 13.13 3.93 -3.56
C PHE A 36 12.85 2.45 -3.79
N SER A 37 11.90 1.88 -3.03
CA SER A 37 11.55 0.48 -3.20
C SER A 37 11.00 0.20 -4.60
N ALA A 38 11.31 -0.97 -5.16
CA ALA A 38 10.81 -1.40 -6.48
C ALA A 38 9.27 -1.31 -6.59
N ALA A 39 8.55 -1.57 -5.49
CA ALA A 39 7.09 -1.41 -5.44
C ALA A 39 6.65 0.06 -5.58
N THR A 40 7.41 1.01 -5.05
CA THR A 40 7.14 2.45 -5.19
C THR A 40 7.42 2.90 -6.61
N VAL A 41 8.57 2.51 -7.18
CA VAL A 41 8.92 2.81 -8.59
C VAL A 41 7.86 2.27 -9.53
N ARG A 42 7.42 1.03 -9.33
CA ARG A 42 6.30 0.42 -10.08
C ARG A 42 5.04 1.28 -9.99
N ALA A 43 4.62 1.66 -8.78
CA ALA A 43 3.41 2.45 -8.60
C ALA A 43 3.50 3.80 -9.33
N TYR A 44 4.67 4.45 -9.27
CA TYR A 44 4.92 5.71 -9.96
C TYR A 44 4.90 5.53 -11.47
N ALA A 45 5.49 4.46 -12.02
CA ALA A 45 5.44 4.17 -13.46
C ALA A 45 3.99 4.08 -13.98
N PHE A 46 3.09 3.39 -13.26
CA PHE A 46 1.67 3.32 -13.63
C PHE A 46 0.91 4.63 -13.42
N ASP A 47 1.31 5.45 -12.44
CA ASP A 47 0.72 6.77 -12.21
C ASP A 47 1.15 7.77 -13.30
N VAL A 48 2.41 7.72 -13.73
CA VAL A 48 2.94 8.47 -14.88
C VAL A 48 2.28 8.02 -16.18
N LEU A 49 2.12 6.71 -16.39
CA LEU A 49 1.36 6.19 -17.53
C LEU A 49 -0.08 6.73 -17.60
N ASN A 50 -0.73 6.89 -16.45
CA ASN A 50 -2.08 7.45 -16.40
C ASN A 50 -2.12 8.92 -16.84
N LEU A 51 -1.11 9.72 -16.45
CA LEU A 51 -0.94 11.07 -16.94
C LEU A 51 -0.60 11.09 -18.44
N ALA A 52 0.34 10.26 -18.89
CA ALA A 52 0.77 10.17 -20.28
C ALA A 52 -0.41 9.95 -21.21
N ARG A 53 -1.32 9.03 -20.88
CA ARG A 53 -2.54 8.76 -21.65
C ARG A 53 -3.46 9.96 -21.76
N PHE A 54 -3.61 10.73 -20.68
CA PHE A 54 -4.38 11.97 -20.71
C PHE A 54 -3.71 13.04 -21.58
N LEU A 55 -2.39 13.19 -21.48
CA LEU A 55 -1.66 14.17 -22.27
C LEU A 55 -1.67 13.84 -23.77
N ILE A 56 -1.57 12.56 -24.13
CA ILE A 56 -1.71 12.09 -25.52
C ILE A 56 -3.12 12.37 -26.07
N ASP A 57 -4.16 12.10 -25.27
CA ASP A 57 -5.56 12.40 -25.63
C ASP A 57 -5.81 13.90 -25.87
N ARG A 58 -4.96 14.77 -25.30
CA ARG A 58 -5.02 16.23 -25.43
C ARG A 58 -3.97 16.82 -26.36
N ASP A 59 -3.12 15.98 -26.96
CA ASP A 59 -1.98 16.40 -27.77
C ASP A 59 -1.04 17.39 -27.04
N LEU A 60 -0.68 17.07 -25.79
CA LEU A 60 0.14 17.91 -24.93
C LEU A 60 1.46 17.25 -24.53
N GLY A 61 2.54 18.03 -24.60
CA GLY A 61 3.84 17.72 -23.99
C GLY A 61 3.92 18.17 -22.52
N PHE A 62 4.98 17.77 -21.81
CA PHE A 62 5.17 18.17 -20.40
C PHE A 62 5.36 19.68 -20.21
N THR A 63 5.91 20.39 -21.19
CA THR A 63 6.13 21.84 -21.15
C THR A 63 4.81 22.62 -21.22
N ALA A 64 3.81 22.09 -21.93
CA ALA A 64 2.50 22.71 -22.09
C ALA A 64 1.55 22.48 -20.90
N VAL A 65 1.88 21.60 -19.95
CA VAL A 65 1.01 21.32 -18.81
C VAL A 65 0.87 22.54 -17.92
N THR A 66 -0.36 22.97 -17.63
CA THR A 66 -0.63 24.08 -16.70
C THR A 66 -1.36 23.56 -15.45
N PRO A 67 -1.51 24.37 -14.38
CA PRO A 67 -2.40 24.04 -13.28
C PRO A 67 -3.82 23.66 -13.72
N VAL A 68 -4.35 24.30 -14.77
CA VAL A 68 -5.68 24.00 -15.33
C VAL A 68 -5.69 22.60 -15.94
N THR A 69 -4.67 22.25 -16.73
CA THR A 69 -4.48 20.91 -17.30
C THR A 69 -4.44 19.82 -16.22
N VAL A 70 -3.84 20.10 -15.05
CA VAL A 70 -3.81 19.17 -13.92
C VAL A 70 -5.21 18.96 -13.33
N PHE A 71 -6.04 19.99 -13.25
CA PHE A 71 -7.44 19.85 -12.81
C PHE A 71 -8.29 19.08 -13.81
N GLU A 72 -8.14 19.36 -15.11
CA GLU A 72 -8.79 18.59 -16.18
C GLU A 72 -8.40 17.12 -16.15
N TRP A 73 -7.13 16.80 -15.86
CA TRP A 73 -6.66 15.43 -15.66
C TRP A 73 -7.29 14.76 -14.44
N ILE A 74 -7.48 15.51 -13.34
CA ILE A 74 -8.18 14.99 -12.15
C ILE A 74 -9.64 14.65 -12.49
N ASP A 75 -10.31 15.52 -13.24
CA ASP A 75 -11.71 15.33 -13.64
C ASP A 75 -11.86 14.20 -14.68
N TRP A 76 -10.92 14.08 -15.61
CA TRP A 76 -10.86 13.01 -16.61
C TRP A 76 -10.76 11.62 -15.99
N GLN A 77 -10.14 11.48 -14.82
CA GLN A 77 -10.09 10.20 -14.10
C GLN A 77 -11.44 9.77 -13.51
N GLY A 78 -12.38 10.72 -13.36
CA GLY A 78 -13.66 10.57 -12.68
C GLY A 78 -13.51 10.27 -11.19
N VAL A 79 -14.19 11.00 -10.31
CA VAL A 79 -14.26 10.63 -8.88
C VAL A 79 -15.44 9.70 -8.65
N ARG A 80 -15.18 8.45 -8.23
CA ARG A 80 -16.25 7.57 -7.76
C ARG A 80 -16.83 8.14 -6.46
N ARG A 81 -18.09 8.56 -6.47
CA ARG A 81 -18.87 8.80 -5.25
C ARG A 81 -19.29 7.44 -4.70
N ASP A 82 -19.08 7.19 -3.41
CA ASP A 82 -19.64 5.99 -2.78
C ASP A 82 -21.17 6.02 -2.92
N PRO A 83 -21.82 4.90 -3.29
CA PRO A 83 -23.27 4.83 -3.27
C PRO A 83 -23.77 5.13 -1.86
N ARG A 84 -24.86 5.92 -1.75
CA ARG A 84 -25.61 5.99 -0.49
C ARG A 84 -26.07 4.56 -0.13
N PRO A 85 -26.12 4.19 1.16
CA PRO A 85 -26.72 2.93 1.57
C PRO A 85 -28.11 2.78 0.91
N GLY A 86 -28.34 1.70 0.16
CA GLY A 86 -29.61 1.41 -0.52
C GLY A 86 -29.70 1.77 -2.02
N ALA A 87 -28.68 2.36 -2.65
CA ALA A 87 -28.74 2.68 -4.08
C ALA A 87 -28.26 1.52 -4.99
N ALA A 88 -29.11 1.11 -5.95
CA ALA A 88 -28.77 0.08 -6.93
C ALA A 88 -27.60 0.49 -7.85
N PRO A 89 -26.71 -0.44 -8.24
CA PRO A 89 -25.56 -0.13 -9.09
C PRO A 89 -26.00 0.16 -10.54
N ARG A 90 -25.66 1.33 -11.06
CA ARG A 90 -25.81 1.67 -12.50
C ARG A 90 -24.69 0.98 -13.31
N ARG A 91 -25.05 0.06 -14.21
CA ARG A 91 -24.12 -0.58 -15.17
C ARG A 91 -23.71 0.41 -16.27
N GLY A 92 -22.45 0.35 -16.72
CA GLY A 92 -22.06 0.81 -18.06
C GLY A 92 -21.16 2.05 -18.21
N ARG A 93 -20.70 2.72 -17.15
CA ARG A 93 -19.74 3.85 -17.28
C ARG A 93 -18.33 3.44 -16.88
N GLN A 94 -17.32 3.94 -17.62
CA GLN A 94 -15.89 3.83 -17.29
C GLN A 94 -15.70 4.01 -15.78
N ARG A 95 -15.03 3.04 -15.13
CA ARG A 95 -14.89 3.01 -13.67
C ARG A 95 -14.08 4.23 -13.19
N ALA A 96 -14.78 5.22 -12.66
CA ALA A 96 -14.21 6.36 -11.96
C ALA A 96 -13.24 5.91 -10.86
N ALA A 97 -12.11 6.60 -10.72
CA ALA A 97 -11.10 6.30 -9.72
C ALA A 97 -11.56 6.72 -8.30
N ALA A 98 -11.07 6.02 -7.28
CA ALA A 98 -11.28 6.43 -5.90
C ALA A 98 -10.45 7.69 -5.60
N ALA A 99 -10.96 8.57 -4.73
CA ALA A 99 -10.26 9.79 -4.33
C ALA A 99 -8.86 9.53 -3.75
N SER A 100 -8.64 8.40 -3.07
CA SER A 100 -7.32 7.98 -2.58
C SER A 100 -6.35 7.62 -3.70
N THR A 101 -6.84 6.98 -4.76
CA THR A 101 -6.05 6.69 -5.96
C THR A 101 -5.65 7.96 -6.69
N ILE A 102 -6.59 8.90 -6.86
CA ILE A 102 -6.31 10.18 -7.53
C ILE A 102 -5.26 10.99 -6.75
N ASN A 103 -5.40 11.10 -5.43
CA ASN A 103 -4.42 11.82 -4.62
C ASN A 103 -3.03 11.15 -4.62
N ARG A 104 -2.94 9.81 -4.69
CA ARG A 104 -1.66 9.12 -4.88
C ARG A 104 -1.03 9.51 -6.22
N ARG A 105 -1.81 9.47 -7.30
CA ARG A 105 -1.35 9.87 -8.63
C ARG A 105 -0.88 11.32 -8.65
N VAL A 106 -1.63 12.24 -8.05
CA VAL A 106 -1.24 13.65 -7.90
C VAL A 106 0.12 13.78 -7.20
N ALA A 107 0.38 12.99 -6.16
CA ALA A 107 1.68 13.00 -5.48
C ALA A 107 2.82 12.49 -6.36
N ALA A 108 2.60 11.41 -7.11
CA ALA A 108 3.58 10.88 -8.07
C ALA A 108 3.85 11.88 -9.21
N VAL A 109 2.81 12.50 -9.76
CA VAL A 109 2.90 13.51 -10.82
C VAL A 109 3.58 14.79 -10.30
N ARG A 110 3.31 15.21 -9.06
CA ARG A 110 4.06 16.32 -8.44
C ARG A 110 5.55 16.01 -8.40
N ALA A 111 5.94 14.82 -7.93
CA ALA A 111 7.34 14.42 -7.84
C ALA A 111 8.02 14.34 -9.23
N LEU A 112 7.29 13.91 -10.26
CA LEU A 112 7.75 13.97 -11.65
C LEU A 112 8.04 15.42 -12.07
N PHE A 113 7.09 16.35 -11.86
CA PHE A 113 7.32 17.74 -12.24
C PHE A 113 8.38 18.45 -11.38
N GLU A 114 8.54 18.08 -10.11
CA GLU A 114 9.68 18.52 -9.29
C GLU A 114 11.01 18.06 -9.92
N TYR A 115 11.08 16.81 -10.37
CA TYR A 115 12.26 16.30 -11.08
C TYR A 115 12.52 17.05 -12.39
N LEU A 116 11.49 17.31 -13.20
CA LEU A 116 11.64 18.08 -14.45
C LEU A 116 12.14 19.51 -14.20
N VAL A 117 11.75 20.12 -13.09
CA VAL A 117 12.30 21.42 -12.66
C VAL A 117 13.75 21.28 -12.24
N MET A 118 14.08 20.27 -11.42
CA MET A 118 15.45 20.02 -10.98
C MET A 118 16.42 19.75 -12.13
N THR A 119 15.97 19.11 -13.22
CA THR A 119 16.80 18.82 -14.39
C THR A 119 16.77 19.93 -15.45
N GLY A 120 16.09 21.05 -15.20
CA GLY A 120 16.02 22.19 -16.12
C GLY A 120 15.14 21.96 -17.35
N VAL A 121 14.40 20.85 -17.42
CA VAL A 121 13.42 20.58 -18.50
C VAL A 121 12.23 21.54 -18.41
N ARG A 122 11.96 22.07 -17.21
CA ARG A 122 10.87 23.01 -16.96
C ARG A 122 11.26 24.05 -15.91
N ALA A 123 10.69 25.24 -15.97
CA ALA A 123 10.95 26.31 -15.00
C ALA A 123 10.11 26.21 -13.71
N ASP A 124 8.91 25.64 -13.78
CA ASP A 124 7.93 25.61 -12.69
C ASP A 124 7.26 24.23 -12.54
N ASN A 125 6.66 23.99 -11.37
CA ASN A 125 5.82 22.80 -11.15
C ASN A 125 4.32 23.17 -11.28
N PRO A 126 3.60 22.66 -12.30
CA PRO A 126 2.21 23.00 -12.53
C PRO A 126 1.25 22.33 -11.54
N VAL A 127 1.70 21.36 -10.72
CA VAL A 127 0.84 20.63 -9.79
C VAL A 127 0.55 21.50 -8.56
N PRO A 128 -0.69 22.00 -8.37
CA PRO A 128 -0.98 22.97 -7.31
C PRO A 128 -0.72 22.37 -5.94
N SER A 129 0.04 23.04 -5.08
CA SER A 129 0.15 22.62 -3.67
C SER A 129 -1.23 22.75 -3.02
N PRO A 130 -1.82 21.66 -2.51
CA PRO A 130 -3.11 21.74 -1.85
C PRO A 130 -3.01 22.69 -0.65
N ARG A 131 -3.64 23.87 -0.78
CA ARG A 131 -3.76 24.83 0.30
C ARG A 131 -4.57 24.14 1.40
N ARG A 132 -4.03 24.05 2.63
CA ARG A 132 -4.91 23.87 3.78
C ARG A 132 -5.87 25.06 3.76
N GLY A 133 -7.15 24.83 4.03
CA GLY A 133 -8.06 25.91 4.38
C GLY A 133 -7.52 26.62 5.62
N GLN A 134 -6.63 27.58 5.42
CA GLN A 134 -6.38 28.65 6.35
C GLN A 134 -7.36 29.73 5.93
N GLY A 135 -8.42 29.91 6.71
CA GLY A 135 -8.90 31.27 6.93
C GLY A 135 -7.71 32.16 7.29
N LEU A 136 -7.76 33.42 6.90
CA LEU A 136 -6.75 34.47 7.06
C LEU A 136 -6.12 34.50 8.47
N ARG A 137 -5.19 33.60 8.77
CA ARG A 137 -4.33 33.66 9.95
C ARG A 137 -2.90 33.71 9.45
N PRO A 138 -2.17 34.80 9.73
CA PRO A 138 -0.76 34.91 9.38
C PRO A 138 -0.01 33.72 9.98
N SER A 139 0.88 33.14 9.18
CA SER A 139 1.85 32.16 9.65
C SER A 139 2.80 32.86 10.63
N ALA A 140 2.49 32.82 11.94
CA ALA A 140 3.45 33.19 12.97
C ALA A 140 4.58 32.15 13.01
N ARG A 141 5.56 32.30 12.10
CA ARG A 141 6.92 31.83 12.38
C ARG A 141 7.47 32.83 13.39
N GLY A 142 7.60 32.42 14.64
CA GLY A 142 8.39 33.18 15.61
C GLY A 142 9.85 33.32 15.13
N LEU A 143 10.59 34.25 15.72
CA LEU A 143 11.96 34.63 15.35
C LEU A 143 12.95 33.45 15.20
N LEU A 144 12.70 32.31 15.84
CA LEU A 144 13.58 31.12 15.82
C LEU A 144 13.04 29.94 14.99
N GLY A 145 12.03 30.16 14.13
CA GLY A 145 11.42 29.12 13.29
C GLY A 145 12.34 28.48 12.23
N HIS A 146 13.60 28.95 12.14
CA HIS A 146 14.65 28.44 11.26
C HIS A 146 15.53 27.35 11.92
N LEU A 147 15.41 27.11 13.23
CA LEU A 147 16.27 26.17 13.99
C LEU A 147 15.59 24.86 14.43
N GLY A 148 14.28 24.70 14.20
CA GLY A 148 13.58 23.45 14.52
C GLY A 148 13.51 22.51 13.31
N PRO A 149 13.51 21.18 13.47
CA PRO A 149 13.18 20.26 12.38
C PRO A 149 11.76 20.62 11.94
N GLY A 150 11.64 21.28 10.79
CA GLY A 150 10.36 21.75 10.28
C GLY A 150 9.36 20.61 10.33
N ARG A 151 8.18 20.84 10.92
CA ARG A 151 7.08 19.85 10.91
C ARG A 151 7.01 19.26 9.50
N PRO A 152 7.05 17.92 9.33
CA PRO A 152 6.94 17.32 8.01
C PRO A 152 5.65 17.86 7.38
N ARG A 153 5.81 18.59 6.27
CA ARG A 153 4.69 19.20 5.56
C ARG A 153 4.00 18.08 4.80
N THR A 154 3.13 17.33 5.46
CA THR A 154 2.18 16.46 4.77
C THR A 154 1.29 17.40 3.94
N GLY A 155 1.58 17.50 2.64
CA GLY A 155 0.80 18.29 1.70
C GLY A 155 -0.68 17.92 1.83
N GLY A 156 -1.56 18.91 1.67
CA GLY A 156 -3.00 18.64 1.64
C GLY A 156 -3.41 17.68 0.51
N ARG A 157 -4.71 17.47 0.31
CA ARG A 157 -5.25 16.60 -0.74
C ARG A 157 -6.03 17.44 -1.74
N LEU A 158 -5.83 17.22 -3.04
CA LEU A 158 -6.59 17.93 -4.08
C LEU A 158 -8.01 17.39 -4.22
N VAL A 159 -8.21 16.09 -3.94
CA VAL A 159 -9.54 15.48 -3.91
C VAL A 159 -9.92 15.16 -2.47
N ARG A 160 -11.06 15.68 -1.99
CA ARG A 160 -11.59 15.39 -0.65
C ARG A 160 -11.80 13.87 -0.53
N GLN A 161 -11.15 13.28 0.45
CA GLN A 161 -11.38 11.88 0.82
C GLN A 161 -12.30 11.86 2.04
N PRO A 162 -13.42 11.12 2.03
CA PRO A 162 -14.18 10.90 3.25
C PRO A 162 -13.25 10.21 4.26
N ARG A 163 -13.20 10.75 5.48
CA ARG A 163 -12.57 10.06 6.61
C ARG A 163 -13.56 8.99 7.04
N LEU A 164 -13.30 7.75 6.65
CA LEU A 164 -14.02 6.61 7.18
C LEU A 164 -13.37 6.24 8.50
N LEU A 165 -14.17 6.21 9.57
CA LEU A 165 -13.71 5.64 10.82
C LEU A 165 -13.36 4.18 10.59
N PRO A 166 -12.21 3.73 11.05
CA PRO A 166 -11.81 2.37 10.77
C PRO A 166 -12.64 1.36 11.58
N GLU A 167 -13.57 0.69 10.91
CA GLU A 167 -14.39 -0.37 11.51
C GLU A 167 -13.59 -1.69 11.56
N SER A 168 -13.67 -2.40 12.69
CA SER A 168 -13.18 -3.78 12.85
C SER A 168 -13.91 -4.72 11.88
N LEU A 169 -13.32 -5.89 11.65
CA LEU A 169 -14.03 -6.95 10.93
C LEU A 169 -15.07 -7.58 11.85
N ASP A 170 -16.24 -7.87 11.29
CA ASP A 170 -17.27 -8.65 11.96
C ASP A 170 -16.78 -10.08 12.25
N ALA A 171 -17.09 -10.59 13.43
CA ALA A 171 -16.57 -11.88 13.91
C ALA A 171 -17.04 -13.04 13.02
N ASP A 172 -18.33 -13.06 12.66
CA ASP A 172 -18.92 -14.09 11.79
C ASP A 172 -18.24 -14.11 10.41
N ALA A 173 -17.90 -12.93 9.88
CA ALA A 173 -17.19 -12.83 8.61
C ALA A 173 -15.75 -13.36 8.69
N VAL A 174 -15.07 -13.17 9.83
CA VAL A 174 -13.74 -13.73 10.08
C VAL A 174 -13.82 -15.25 10.21
N ASP A 175 -14.76 -15.76 11.00
CA ASP A 175 -14.94 -17.19 11.24
C ASP A 175 -15.32 -17.94 9.97
N GLY A 176 -16.23 -17.39 9.17
CA GLY A 176 -16.57 -17.92 7.85
C GLY A 176 -15.36 -17.92 6.89
N PHE A 177 -14.54 -16.88 6.92
CA PHE A 177 -13.32 -16.81 6.11
C PHE A 177 -12.30 -17.85 6.55
N VAL A 178 -12.00 -17.95 7.85
CA VAL A 178 -11.02 -18.89 8.41
C VAL A 178 -11.47 -20.34 8.20
N SER A 179 -12.76 -20.63 8.38
CA SER A 179 -13.33 -21.97 8.13
C SER A 179 -13.20 -22.41 6.68
N SER A 180 -13.15 -21.46 5.74
CA SER A 180 -12.93 -21.76 4.32
C SER A 180 -11.48 -22.17 4.01
N LEU A 181 -10.52 -21.85 4.88
CA LEU A 181 -9.09 -22.15 4.69
C LEU A 181 -8.85 -23.65 4.90
N ARG A 182 -8.25 -24.29 3.89
CA ARG A 182 -8.07 -25.74 3.86
C ARG A 182 -6.71 -26.21 4.34
N THR A 183 -5.76 -25.30 4.54
CA THR A 183 -4.40 -25.63 4.97
C THR A 183 -4.06 -24.91 6.27
N HIS A 184 -3.27 -25.56 7.11
CA HIS A 184 -2.69 -24.98 8.31
C HIS A 184 -1.79 -23.80 7.98
N ARG A 185 -1.07 -23.86 6.84
CA ARG A 185 -0.30 -22.72 6.31
C ARG A 185 -1.16 -21.47 6.18
N ASP A 186 -2.31 -21.59 5.52
CA ASP A 186 -3.16 -20.45 5.22
C ASP A 186 -3.80 -19.89 6.49
N ARG A 187 -4.21 -20.77 7.41
CA ARG A 187 -4.70 -20.37 8.74
C ARG A 187 -3.63 -19.64 9.55
N ALA A 188 -2.42 -20.19 9.65
CA ALA A 188 -1.30 -19.54 10.34
C ALA A 188 -0.97 -18.16 9.75
N MET A 189 -0.95 -18.01 8.43
CA MET A 189 -0.73 -16.70 7.78
C MET A 189 -1.82 -15.68 8.16
N VAL A 190 -3.08 -16.10 8.25
CA VAL A 190 -4.20 -15.24 8.63
C VAL A 190 -4.15 -14.87 10.11
N TRP A 191 -3.88 -15.84 10.99
CA TRP A 191 -3.72 -15.59 12.42
C TRP A 191 -2.54 -14.69 12.75
N ALA A 192 -1.42 -14.79 12.03
CA ALA A 192 -0.32 -13.85 12.18
C ALA A 192 -0.74 -12.40 11.90
N MET A 193 -1.64 -12.18 10.94
CA MET A 193 -2.14 -10.84 10.61
C MET A 193 -3.20 -10.35 11.59
N LEU A 194 -4.08 -11.24 12.05
CA LEU A 194 -5.23 -10.89 12.90
C LEU A 194 -4.88 -10.84 14.40
N LEU A 195 -4.01 -11.72 14.88
CA LEU A 195 -3.66 -11.86 16.29
C LEU A 195 -2.24 -11.33 16.60
N GLY A 196 -1.40 -11.19 15.59
CA GLY A 196 -0.08 -10.52 15.71
C GLY A 196 -0.02 -9.16 15.03
N GLY A 197 -1.06 -8.75 14.31
CA GLY A 197 -1.05 -7.50 13.56
C GLY A 197 0.03 -7.42 12.48
N LEU A 198 0.59 -8.54 11.98
CA LEU A 198 1.64 -8.49 10.96
C LEU A 198 1.10 -7.95 9.63
N ARG A 199 1.95 -7.22 8.89
CA ARG A 199 1.68 -6.81 7.51
C ARG A 199 1.80 -8.02 6.57
N SER A 200 1.09 -7.99 5.45
CA SER A 200 1.21 -9.06 4.43
C SER A 200 2.62 -9.26 3.89
N ALA A 201 3.45 -8.20 3.87
CA ALA A 201 4.86 -8.33 3.51
C ALA A 201 5.67 -9.03 4.59
N GLU A 202 5.44 -8.66 5.85
CA GLU A 202 6.11 -9.24 7.02
C GLU A 202 5.78 -10.72 7.18
N VAL A 203 4.52 -11.13 6.98
CA VAL A 203 4.14 -12.55 7.00
C VAL A 203 4.88 -13.35 5.93
N ARG A 204 4.97 -12.83 4.70
CA ARG A 204 5.65 -13.54 3.60
C ARG A 204 7.17 -13.60 3.76
N SER A 205 7.76 -12.63 4.44
CA SER A 205 9.20 -12.59 4.71
C SER A 205 9.59 -13.20 6.06
N LEU A 206 8.62 -13.71 6.84
CA LEU A 206 8.89 -14.33 8.14
C LEU A 206 9.76 -15.57 7.93
N ARG A 207 10.90 -15.65 8.60
CA ARG A 207 11.81 -16.81 8.51
C ARG A 207 11.55 -17.78 9.66
N LEU A 208 11.94 -19.04 9.47
CA LEU A 208 11.86 -20.03 10.55
C LEU A 208 12.62 -19.59 11.81
N ALA A 209 13.81 -18.99 11.63
CA ALA A 209 14.64 -18.50 12.73
C ALA A 209 14.05 -17.31 13.49
N ASP A 210 12.99 -16.70 12.97
CA ASP A 210 12.31 -15.55 13.60
C ASP A 210 11.12 -15.98 14.48
N VAL A 211 10.88 -17.28 14.60
CA VAL A 211 9.77 -17.86 15.38
C VAL A 211 10.32 -18.45 16.69
N ASP A 212 9.96 -17.83 17.82
CA ASP A 212 10.24 -18.39 19.15
C ASP A 212 8.97 -19.09 19.67
N PHE A 213 8.90 -20.42 19.50
CA PHE A 213 7.81 -21.24 20.00
C PHE A 213 7.73 -21.26 21.53
N GLY A 214 8.88 -21.21 22.21
CA GLY A 214 8.94 -21.28 23.67
C GLY A 214 8.36 -20.04 24.34
N ARG A 215 8.65 -18.86 23.77
CA ARG A 215 8.16 -17.57 24.28
C ARG A 215 6.88 -17.09 23.60
N ARG A 216 6.38 -17.81 22.60
CA ARG A 216 5.22 -17.43 21.75
C ARG A 216 5.36 -16.03 21.15
N ARG A 217 6.52 -15.78 20.52
CA ARG A 217 6.84 -14.47 19.92
C ARG A 217 7.40 -14.62 18.52
N LEU A 218 7.13 -13.62 17.71
CA LEU A 218 7.69 -13.46 16.36
C LEU A 218 8.61 -12.25 16.31
N ARG A 219 9.74 -12.41 15.61
CA ARG A 219 10.66 -11.33 15.30
C ARG A 219 10.38 -10.81 13.90
N VAL A 220 10.12 -9.51 13.77
CA VAL A 220 9.61 -8.95 12.52
C VAL A 220 10.42 -7.73 12.10
N LEU A 221 10.91 -7.74 10.86
CA LEU A 221 11.55 -6.59 10.22
C LEU A 221 10.49 -5.70 9.57
N GLY A 222 10.28 -4.52 10.14
CA GLY A 222 9.35 -3.51 9.65
C GLY A 222 9.93 -2.58 8.59
N LYS A 223 9.16 -1.55 8.22
CA LYS A 223 9.58 -0.52 7.25
C LYS A 223 10.84 0.20 7.74
N GLY A 224 11.86 0.28 6.89
CA GLY A 224 13.16 0.88 7.22
C GLY A 224 14.07 -0.04 8.02
N SER A 225 13.89 -1.37 7.90
CA SER A 225 14.69 -2.40 8.58
C SER A 225 14.65 -2.32 10.11
N LYS A 226 13.60 -1.72 10.67
CA LYS A 226 13.41 -1.68 12.13
C LYS A 226 12.82 -2.99 12.61
N GLU A 227 13.54 -3.64 13.50
CA GLU A 227 13.11 -4.89 14.13
C GLU A 227 12.11 -4.61 15.25
N ARG A 228 11.15 -5.53 15.44
CA ARG A 228 10.28 -5.57 16.62
C ARG A 228 9.94 -7.01 16.97
N VAL A 229 9.64 -7.24 18.24
CA VAL A 229 9.15 -8.52 18.75
C VAL A 229 7.66 -8.42 18.99
N VAL A 230 6.91 -9.38 18.46
CA VAL A 230 5.44 -9.40 18.50
C VAL A 230 5.00 -10.68 19.22
N PRO A 231 4.37 -10.59 20.41
CA PRO A 231 3.67 -11.73 20.99
C PRO A 231 2.46 -12.08 20.12
N VAL A 232 2.25 -13.37 19.89
CA VAL A 232 1.10 -13.85 19.11
C VAL A 232 0.38 -14.92 19.91
N ASP A 233 -0.93 -14.97 19.75
CA ASP A 233 -1.77 -15.96 20.41
C ASP A 233 -1.36 -17.41 20.10
N ALA A 234 -1.65 -18.32 21.03
CA ALA A 234 -1.33 -19.74 20.92
C ALA A 234 -1.93 -20.41 19.67
N VAL A 235 -3.11 -19.97 19.21
CA VAL A 235 -3.78 -20.50 18.02
C VAL A 235 -2.87 -20.41 16.79
N PHE A 236 -2.11 -19.32 16.64
CA PHE A 236 -1.13 -19.20 15.57
C PHE A 236 -0.05 -20.29 15.64
N PHE A 237 0.50 -20.53 16.83
CA PHE A 237 1.57 -21.52 17.02
C PHE A 237 1.08 -22.95 16.82
N THR A 238 -0.17 -23.23 17.18
CA THR A 238 -0.83 -24.52 16.90
C THR A 238 -0.91 -24.77 15.39
N GLU A 239 -1.46 -23.81 14.65
CA GLU A 239 -1.57 -23.90 13.18
C GLU A 239 -0.19 -23.94 12.52
N LEU A 240 0.76 -23.15 13.01
CA LEU A 240 2.11 -23.15 12.49
C LEU A 240 2.82 -24.49 12.71
N SER A 241 2.68 -25.08 13.90
CA SER A 241 3.24 -26.40 14.20
C SER A 241 2.65 -27.48 13.30
N ALA A 242 1.33 -27.48 13.11
CA ALA A 242 0.66 -28.41 12.21
C ALA A 242 1.13 -28.24 10.76
N TYR A 243 1.26 -27.01 10.27
CA TYR A 243 1.83 -26.72 8.96
C TYR A 243 3.26 -27.25 8.80
N LEU A 244 4.15 -26.95 9.75
CA LEU A 244 5.55 -27.35 9.68
C LEU A 244 5.74 -28.88 9.71
N ARG A 245 4.82 -29.60 10.38
CA ARG A 245 4.88 -31.06 10.52
C ARG A 245 4.17 -31.80 9.38
N LEU A 246 3.04 -31.30 8.91
CA LEU A 246 2.12 -32.05 8.04
C LEU A 246 2.10 -31.55 6.59
N GLU A 247 2.45 -30.29 6.34
CA GLU A 247 2.23 -29.65 5.04
C GLU A 247 3.52 -29.12 4.39
N ARG A 248 4.46 -28.58 5.17
CA ARG A 248 5.70 -28.00 4.63
C ARG A 248 6.60 -29.12 4.08
N PRO A 249 7.00 -29.06 2.79
CA PRO A 249 7.90 -30.06 2.23
C PRO A 249 9.22 -30.16 3.04
N PRO A 250 9.70 -31.38 3.33
CA PRO A 250 10.95 -31.57 4.05
C PRO A 250 12.16 -31.22 3.16
N GLY A 251 13.30 -30.91 3.79
CA GLY A 251 14.58 -30.71 3.09
C GLY A 251 14.73 -29.41 2.30
N LEU A 252 13.81 -28.44 2.45
CA LEU A 252 13.91 -27.15 1.78
C LEU A 252 15.03 -26.28 2.36
N VAL A 253 15.86 -25.70 1.48
CA VAL A 253 16.89 -24.70 1.82
C VAL A 253 16.27 -23.32 2.10
N THR A 254 15.04 -23.09 1.65
CA THR A 254 14.30 -21.83 1.79
C THR A 254 14.17 -21.40 3.27
N PRO A 255 14.71 -20.23 3.68
CA PRO A 255 14.64 -19.76 5.06
C PRO A 255 13.25 -19.24 5.44
N GLU A 256 12.43 -18.81 4.47
CA GLU A 256 11.07 -18.37 4.69
C GLU A 256 10.21 -19.49 5.29
N CYS A 257 9.40 -19.09 6.26
CA CYS A 257 8.50 -19.97 6.99
C CYS A 257 7.40 -20.51 6.07
N PHE A 258 6.72 -19.62 5.35
CA PHE A 258 5.59 -19.97 4.49
C PHE A 258 6.04 -20.16 3.03
N VAL A 259 5.83 -21.38 2.51
CA VAL A 259 6.18 -21.75 1.13
C VAL A 259 4.94 -22.14 0.31
N VAL A 260 5.11 -22.18 -1.00
CA VAL A 260 4.10 -22.70 -1.93
C VAL A 260 3.96 -24.21 -1.73
N LEU A 261 2.72 -24.67 -1.52
CA LEU A 261 2.42 -26.08 -1.23
C LEU A 261 2.06 -26.91 -2.47
N ARG A 262 1.69 -26.27 -3.58
CA ARG A 262 1.20 -26.96 -4.80
C ARG A 262 1.60 -26.21 -6.07
N GLY A 263 1.79 -26.96 -7.16
CA GLY A 263 2.10 -26.43 -8.48
C GLY A 263 3.59 -26.41 -8.83
N PRO A 264 3.98 -25.73 -9.92
CA PRO A 264 5.36 -25.78 -10.44
C PRO A 264 6.40 -25.09 -9.55
N THR A 265 5.96 -24.24 -8.61
CA THR A 265 6.85 -23.46 -7.71
C THR A 265 6.80 -23.97 -6.27
N VAL A 266 6.45 -25.24 -6.04
CA VAL A 266 6.44 -25.86 -4.70
C VAL A 266 7.77 -25.66 -3.99
N GLY A 267 7.71 -25.32 -2.70
CA GLY A 267 8.89 -25.07 -1.87
C GLY A 267 9.48 -23.66 -2.00
N ALA A 268 9.09 -22.89 -3.02
CA ALA A 268 9.46 -21.48 -3.12
C ALA A 268 8.68 -20.62 -2.09
N PRO A 269 9.23 -19.46 -1.65
CA PRO A 269 8.52 -18.54 -0.76
C PRO A 269 7.15 -18.10 -1.29
N VAL A 270 6.18 -17.91 -0.39
CA VAL A 270 4.87 -17.36 -0.78
C VAL A 270 5.03 -15.94 -1.33
N THR A 271 4.67 -15.77 -2.61
CA THR A 271 4.71 -14.47 -3.28
C THR A 271 3.54 -13.57 -2.91
N GLU A 272 3.67 -12.26 -3.15
CA GLU A 272 2.54 -11.33 -2.98
C GLU A 272 1.34 -11.72 -3.84
N ALA A 273 1.57 -12.14 -5.09
CA ALA A 273 0.53 -12.61 -5.99
C ALA A 273 -0.16 -13.87 -5.45
N GLY A 274 0.61 -14.83 -4.91
CA GLY A 274 0.09 -16.04 -4.26
C GLY A 274 -0.83 -15.72 -3.09
N LEU A 275 -0.37 -14.85 -2.17
CA LEU A 275 -1.17 -14.42 -1.03
C LEU A 275 -2.44 -13.66 -1.47
N ARG A 276 -2.35 -12.79 -2.48
CA ARG A 276 -3.52 -12.09 -3.02
C ARG A 276 -4.53 -13.05 -3.66
N SER A 277 -4.04 -14.09 -4.33
CA SER A 277 -4.87 -15.14 -4.92
C SER A 277 -5.61 -15.94 -3.84
N LEU A 278 -4.90 -16.34 -2.77
CA LEU A 278 -5.47 -16.98 -1.59
C LEU A 278 -6.62 -16.15 -1.01
N PHE A 279 -6.37 -14.88 -0.67
CA PHE A 279 -7.41 -14.01 -0.12
C PHE A 279 -8.56 -13.75 -1.09
N ARG A 280 -8.32 -13.73 -2.40
CA ARG A 280 -9.41 -13.59 -3.38
C ARG A 280 -10.30 -14.83 -3.36
N ARG A 281 -9.71 -16.02 -3.53
CA ARG A 281 -10.43 -17.29 -3.54
C ARG A 281 -11.28 -17.48 -2.28
N HIS A 282 -10.70 -17.27 -1.11
CA HIS A 282 -11.40 -17.54 0.15
C HIS A 282 -12.48 -16.51 0.47
N ARG A 283 -12.35 -15.26 0.00
CA ARG A 283 -13.45 -14.28 0.07
C ARG A 283 -14.62 -14.65 -0.84
N GLU A 284 -14.34 -15.19 -2.02
CA GLU A 284 -15.38 -15.67 -2.94
C GLU A 284 -16.12 -16.89 -2.36
N LEU A 285 -15.39 -17.81 -1.72
CA LEU A 285 -15.97 -19.01 -1.10
C LEU A 285 -16.78 -18.72 0.18
N SER A 286 -16.32 -17.79 1.03
CA SER A 286 -16.95 -17.49 2.33
C SER A 286 -17.96 -16.35 2.27
N GLY A 287 -18.04 -15.60 1.17
CA GLY A 287 -18.81 -14.34 1.11
C GLY A 287 -18.17 -13.18 1.90
N ALA A 288 -17.04 -13.40 2.57
CA ALA A 288 -16.39 -12.42 3.46
C ALA A 288 -15.61 -11.32 2.71
N GLY A 289 -16.27 -10.57 1.81
CA GLY A 289 -15.64 -9.64 0.86
C GLY A 289 -14.73 -8.56 1.48
N ARG A 290 -14.93 -8.24 2.77
CA ARG A 290 -14.17 -7.27 3.56
C ARG A 290 -12.85 -7.84 4.12
N VAL A 291 -12.71 -9.15 4.25
CA VAL A 291 -11.53 -9.79 4.87
C VAL A 291 -10.31 -9.68 3.95
N ARG A 292 -9.42 -8.74 4.26
CA ARG A 292 -8.20 -8.45 3.50
C ARG A 292 -7.03 -8.32 4.47
N PRO A 293 -5.77 -8.56 4.04
CA PRO A 293 -4.62 -8.50 4.93
C PRO A 293 -4.53 -7.22 5.78
N HIS A 294 -4.77 -6.06 5.16
CA HIS A 294 -4.75 -4.79 5.88
C HIS A 294 -5.92 -4.61 6.85
N ARG A 295 -7.09 -5.23 6.60
CA ARG A 295 -8.26 -5.18 7.49
C ARG A 295 -8.10 -6.12 8.69
N LEU A 296 -7.48 -7.28 8.52
CA LEU A 296 -7.12 -8.17 9.64
C LEU A 296 -6.20 -7.44 10.62
N ARG A 297 -5.10 -6.88 10.09
CA ARG A 297 -4.18 -6.06 10.90
C ARG A 297 -4.86 -4.84 11.52
N HIS A 298 -5.79 -4.22 10.81
CA HIS A 298 -6.52 -3.08 11.34
C HIS A 298 -7.41 -3.49 12.52
N THR A 299 -8.09 -4.65 12.38
CA THR A 299 -8.92 -5.24 13.43
C THR A 299 -8.09 -5.47 14.68
N TYR A 300 -6.91 -6.10 14.57
CA TYR A 300 -5.95 -6.23 15.68
C TYR A 300 -5.71 -4.90 16.41
N GLY A 301 -5.35 -3.84 15.68
CA GLY A 301 -5.07 -2.54 16.29
C GLY A 301 -6.31 -1.90 16.96
N THR A 302 -7.50 -2.14 16.40
CA THR A 302 -8.76 -1.65 16.95
C THR A 302 -9.11 -2.39 18.24
N GLU A 303 -9.02 -3.72 18.23
CA GLU A 303 -9.32 -4.54 19.41
C GLU A 303 -8.37 -4.22 20.57
N LEU A 304 -7.07 -4.06 20.30
CA LEU A 304 -6.12 -3.65 21.34
C LEU A 304 -6.41 -2.25 21.90
N ALA A 305 -6.78 -1.30 21.04
CA ALA A 305 -7.17 0.03 21.48
C ALA A 305 -8.46 0.00 22.31
N SER A 306 -9.47 -0.77 21.88
CA SER A 306 -10.73 -0.97 22.61
C SER A 306 -10.51 -1.67 23.95
N ALA A 307 -9.51 -2.55 24.06
CA ALA A 307 -9.09 -3.17 25.30
C ALA A 307 -8.31 -2.23 26.25
N GLY A 308 -8.12 -0.97 25.87
CA GLY A 308 -7.44 0.04 26.70
C GLY A 308 -5.93 -0.09 26.74
N ILE A 309 -5.31 -0.77 25.77
CA ILE A 309 -3.85 -0.85 25.68
C ILE A 309 -3.27 0.54 25.41
N ASP A 310 -2.21 0.87 26.14
CA ASP A 310 -1.47 2.12 25.98
C ASP A 310 -1.03 2.36 24.52
N LEU A 311 -1.18 3.59 24.06
CA LEU A 311 -0.92 3.96 22.66
C LEU A 311 0.54 3.74 22.25
N MET A 312 1.50 3.87 23.17
CA MET A 312 2.90 3.63 22.89
C MET A 312 3.19 2.14 22.69
N VAL A 313 2.60 1.29 23.54
CA VAL A 313 2.66 -0.18 23.39
C VAL A 313 2.00 -0.61 22.07
N LEU A 314 0.83 -0.07 21.77
CA LEU A 314 0.13 -0.34 20.51
C LEU A 314 1.00 0.06 19.29
N ARG A 315 1.66 1.22 19.36
CA ARG A 315 2.55 1.72 18.31
C ARG A 315 3.74 0.81 18.09
N GLU A 316 4.33 0.30 19.17
CA GLU A 316 5.45 -0.63 19.12
C GLU A 316 5.04 -1.95 18.47
N LEU A 317 3.97 -2.59 18.96
CA LEU A 317 3.43 -3.85 18.42
C LEU A 317 3.10 -3.75 16.93
N MET A 318 2.45 -2.65 16.55
CA MET A 318 2.10 -2.41 15.16
C MET A 318 3.31 -1.93 14.33
N GLY A 319 4.37 -1.39 14.93
CA GLY A 319 5.50 -0.82 14.20
C GLY A 319 5.09 0.38 13.32
N HIS A 320 4.34 1.33 13.89
CA HIS A 320 4.00 2.61 13.24
C HIS A 320 5.14 3.63 13.42
N VAL A 321 5.82 3.96 12.31
CA VAL A 321 6.90 4.97 12.31
C VAL A 321 6.37 6.41 12.23
N SER A 322 5.06 6.64 12.02
CA SER A 322 4.48 8.00 11.96
C SER A 322 3.11 8.07 12.63
N PRO A 323 2.85 9.08 13.50
CA PRO A 323 1.67 9.15 14.37
C PRO A 323 0.34 9.58 13.71
N GLU A 324 0.25 9.75 12.39
CA GLU A 324 -0.88 10.49 11.78
C GLU A 324 -1.97 9.62 11.10
N THR A 325 -2.07 8.32 11.38
CA THR A 325 -3.13 7.47 10.76
C THR A 325 -4.18 6.93 11.73
N THR A 326 -4.19 7.38 12.99
CA THR A 326 -5.12 6.87 14.01
C THR A 326 -5.93 7.98 14.70
N ALA A 327 -6.26 9.08 14.00
CA ALA A 327 -7.20 10.10 14.49
C ALA A 327 -8.03 10.71 13.34
#